data_AF-A0A6M0S970-F1
#
_entry.id   AF-A0A6M0S970-F1
#
_cell.length_a   1.000
_cell.length_b   1.000
_cell.length_c   1.000
_cell.angle_alpha   90.00
_cell.angle_beta   90.00
_cell.angle_gamma   90.00
#
_symmetry.space_group_name_H-M   'P 1'
#
loop_
_entity.id
_entity.type
_entity.pdbx_description
1 polymer ?
#
loop_
_entity_poly.entity_id
_entity_poly.type
_entity_poly.pdbx_seq_one_letter_code
_entity_poly.pdbx_strand_id
1 'polypeptide(L)' 'MSDLPEYLPDPNAVEETESEPVQGFSEPQAKRRCKEIAKQYDGRNARVEHRARAWWDCLFEVWRVDDD' A
#
# COMPACT_ATOMS: atom_id res chain seq x y z
N MET A 1 -16.42 6.45 34.47
CA MET A 1 -15.95 7.05 33.22
C MET A 1 -14.73 6.24 32.83
N SER A 2 -14.91 5.26 31.94
CA SER A 2 -13.79 4.44 31.48
C SER A 2 -13.21 5.13 30.26
N ASP A 3 -12.10 5.83 30.45
CA ASP A 3 -11.22 6.26 29.36
C ASP A 3 -10.80 5.02 28.58
N LEU A 4 -11.31 4.90 27.35
CA LEU A 4 -10.83 3.91 26.39
C LEU A 4 -9.38 4.29 26.07
N PRO A 5 -8.41 3.37 26.20
CA PRO A 5 -7.04 3.66 25.82
C PRO A 5 -7.02 4.03 24.33
N GLU A 6 -6.42 5.18 24.03
CA GLU A 6 -6.07 5.61 22.68
C GLU A 6 -5.46 4.42 21.95
N TYR A 7 -5.99 4.09 20.77
CA TYR A 7 -5.54 3.00 19.94
C TYR A 7 -4.07 3.25 19.57
N LEU A 8 -3.15 2.77 20.40
CA LEU A 8 -1.73 2.74 20.07
C LEU A 8 -1.59 1.77 18.89
N PRO A 9 -0.88 2.14 17.81
CA PRO A 9 -0.58 1.18 16.76
C PRO A 9 0.07 -0.04 17.41
N ASP A 10 -0.37 -1.23 16.98
CA ASP A 10 0.09 -2.49 17.55
C ASP A 10 1.63 -2.50 17.62
N PRO A 11 2.24 -2.75 18.78
CA PRO A 11 3.70 -2.76 18.91
C PRO A 11 4.37 -3.83 18.05
N ASN A 12 3.62 -4.80 17.52
CA ASN A 12 4.07 -5.81 16.57
C ASN A 12 3.82 -5.41 15.11
N ALA A 13 3.38 -4.17 14.84
CA ALA A 13 3.19 -3.71 13.48
C ALA A 13 4.55 -3.57 12.77
N VAL A 14 4.76 -4.37 11.74
CA VAL A 14 5.93 -4.32 10.85
C VAL A 14 5.57 -3.61 9.55
N GLU A 15 6.50 -2.82 9.04
CA GLU A 15 6.35 -2.16 7.74
C GLU A 15 6.74 -3.15 6.64
N GLU A 16 5.78 -3.49 5.80
CA GLU A 16 5.97 -4.41 4.67
C GLU A 16 5.72 -3.69 3.35
N THR A 17 6.49 -4.05 2.33
CA THR A 17 6.22 -3.60 0.96
C THR A 17 5.38 -4.64 0.23
N GLU A 18 4.16 -4.26 -0.12
CA GLU A 18 3.24 -5.05 -0.93
C GLU A 18 3.34 -4.67 -2.40
N SER A 19 2.93 -5.59 -3.27
CA SER A 19 2.94 -5.40 -4.72
C SER A 19 1.64 -5.85 -5.38
N GLU A 20 1.04 -4.98 -6.17
CA GLU A 20 -0.17 -5.27 -6.94
C GLU A 20 0.02 -4.92 -8.42
N PRO A 21 -0.32 -5.82 -9.37
CA PRO A 21 -0.23 -5.52 -10.78
C PRO A 21 -1.33 -4.54 -11.21
N VAL A 22 -0.93 -3.44 -11.85
CA VAL A 22 -1.85 -2.42 -12.34
C VAL A 22 -1.72 -2.23 -13.84
N GLN A 23 -2.86 -2.14 -14.51
CA GLN A 23 -2.87 -1.78 -15.91
C GLN A 23 -2.82 -0.25 -16.06
N GLY A 24 -1.99 0.25 -16.97
CA GLY A 24 -1.89 1.67 -17.31
C GLY A 24 -1.19 1.85 -18.66
N PHE A 25 -1.83 2.59 -19.58
CA PHE A 25 -1.23 2.88 -20.88
C PHE A 25 -0.07 3.87 -20.81
N SER A 26 0.14 4.50 -19.66
CA SER A 26 1.26 5.38 -19.36
C SER A 26 1.56 5.40 -17.87
N GLU A 27 2.79 5.77 -17.52
CA GLU A 27 3.25 5.88 -16.12
C GLU A 27 2.35 6.79 -15.27
N PRO A 28 1.89 7.98 -15.73
CA PRO A 28 1.00 8.82 -14.92
C PRO A 28 -0.37 8.17 -14.66
N GLN A 29 -0.89 7.38 -15.60
CA GLN A 29 -2.13 6.62 -15.38
C GLN A 29 -1.91 5.51 -14.36
N ALA A 30 -0.81 4.77 -14.47
CA ALA A 30 -0.43 3.72 -13.53
C ALA A 30 -0.22 4.30 -12.12
N LYS A 31 0.47 5.44 -11.97
CA LYS A 31 0.66 6.13 -10.69
C LYS A 31 -0.65 6.52 -10.02
N ARG A 32 -1.64 7.03 -10.78
CA ARG A 32 -2.96 7.37 -10.22
C ARG A 32 -3.69 6.14 -9.68
N ARG A 33 -3.74 5.07 -10.47
CA ARG A 33 -4.34 3.80 -10.05
C ARG A 33 -3.62 3.19 -8.85
N CYS A 34 -2.28 3.23 -8.86
CA CYS A 34 -1.48 2.73 -7.76
C CYS A 34 -1.76 3.47 -6.44
N LYS A 35 -1.97 4.80 -6.48
CA LYS A 35 -2.40 5.56 -5.30
C LYS A 35 -3.78 5.15 -4.79
N GLU A 36 -4.71 4.86 -5.69
CA GLU A 36 -6.05 4.38 -5.32
C GLU A 36 -6.03 2.98 -4.71
N ILE A 37 -5.14 2.11 -5.20
CA ILE A 37 -4.92 0.76 -4.65
C ILE A 37 -4.24 0.85 -3.30
N ALA A 38 -3.12 1.57 -3.18
CA ALA A 38 -2.43 1.75 -1.91
C ALA A 38 -3.38 2.27 -0.83
N LYS A 39 -4.25 3.25 -1.16
CA LYS A 39 -5.25 3.77 -0.22
C LYS A 39 -6.24 2.71 0.28
N GLN A 40 -6.60 1.69 -0.53
CA GLN A 40 -7.48 0.60 -0.10
C GLN A 40 -6.82 -0.31 0.94
N TYR A 41 -5.50 -0.35 0.97
CA TYR A 41 -4.70 -1.13 1.91
C TYR A 41 -4.11 -0.29 3.04
N ASP A 42 -4.54 0.97 3.22
CA ASP A 42 -3.88 1.96 4.08
C ASP A 42 -2.36 2.10 3.80
N GLY A 43 -1.99 1.84 2.55
CA GLY A 43 -0.65 1.85 2.01
C GLY A 43 -0.08 3.25 1.78
N ARG A 44 1.22 3.38 2.00
CA ARG A 44 2.02 4.61 1.91
C ARG A 44 3.16 4.42 0.90
N ASN A 45 3.86 5.53 0.59
CA ASN A 45 5.01 5.53 -0.34
C ASN A 45 4.76 4.83 -1.69
N ALA A 46 3.52 4.90 -2.18
CA ALA A 46 3.09 4.22 -3.40
C ALA A 46 3.90 4.67 -4.63
N ARG A 47 4.51 3.71 -5.32
CA ARG A 47 5.31 3.89 -6.54
C ARG A 47 4.97 2.83 -7.57
N VAL A 48 5.29 3.11 -8.83
CA VAL A 48 5.09 2.15 -9.91
C VAL A 48 6.41 1.79 -10.56
N GLU A 49 6.58 0.52 -10.88
CA GLU A 49 7.67 0.01 -11.69
C GLU A 49 7.10 -0.56 -12.99
N HIS A 50 7.77 -0.29 -14.12
CA HIS A 50 7.30 -0.80 -15.41
C HIS A 50 7.57 -2.30 -15.49
N ARG A 51 6.52 -3.08 -15.72
CA ARG A 51 6.63 -4.54 -15.82
C ARG A 51 6.70 -4.99 -17.27
N ALA A 52 5.64 -4.72 -18.05
CA ALA A 52 5.56 -5.08 -19.48
C ALA A 52 4.38 -4.40 -20.17
N ARG A 53 4.52 -4.00 -21.44
CA ARG A 53 3.43 -3.38 -22.23
C ARG A 53 2.72 -2.28 -21.43
N ALA A 54 1.42 -2.47 -21.16
CA ALA A 54 0.56 -1.59 -20.37
C ALA A 54 0.37 -2.08 -18.92
N TRP A 55 1.28 -2.89 -18.40
CA TRP A 55 1.29 -3.41 -17.04
C TRP A 55 2.46 -2.84 -16.25
N TRP A 56 2.15 -2.48 -15.00
CA TRP A 56 3.06 -1.89 -14.04
C TRP A 56 2.88 -2.63 -12.71
N ASP A 57 3.94 -2.77 -11.95
CA ASP A 57 3.84 -3.23 -10.58
C ASP A 57 3.68 -2.01 -9.68
N CYS A 58 2.55 -1.93 -8.99
CA CYS A 58 2.29 -0.94 -7.96
C CYS A 58 2.88 -1.45 -6.64
N LEU A 59 3.87 -0.74 -6.12
CA LEU A 59 4.54 -1.06 -4.87
C LEU A 59 4.10 -0.03 -3.83
N PHE A 60 3.70 -0.48 -2.65
CA PHE A 60 3.30 0.39 -1.54
C PHE A 60 3.61 -0.25 -0.19
N GLU A 61 3.85 0.58 0.81
CA GLU A 61 4.21 0.15 2.16
C GLU A 61 2.98 0.11 3.05
N VAL A 62 2.74 -1.00 3.74
CA VAL A 62 1.63 -1.18 4.68
C VAL A 62 2.16 -1.55 6.06
N TRP A 63 1.39 -1.24 7.09
CA TRP A 63 1.62 -1.81 8.42
C TRP A 63 0.84 -3.11 8.53
N ARG A 64 1.53 -4.23 8.76
CA ARG A 64 0.91 -5.51 9.11
C ARG A 64 1.17 -5.79 10.58
N VAL A 65 0.14 -6.23 11.29
CA VAL A 65 0.32 -6.80 12.63
C VAL A 65 0.70 -8.26 12.43
N ASP A 66 1.87 -8.67 12.91
CA ASP A 66 2.20 -10.09 13.03
C ASP A 66 1.27 -10.72 14.09
N ASP A 67 0.34 -11.56 13.63
CA ASP A 67 -0.62 -12.33 14.46
C ASP A 67 -0.02 -13.69 14.90
N ASP A 68 1.28 -13.74 15.22
CA ASP A 68 1.98 -14.97 15.71
C ASP A 68 1.85 -15.17 17.23
#